data_AF-A0A2M8L3Y2-F1
#
_entry.id   AF-A0A2M8L3Y2-F1
#
_cell.length_a   1.000
_cell.length_b   1.000
_cell.length_c   1.000
_cell.angle_alpha   90.00
_cell.angle_beta   90.00
_cell.angle_gamma   90.00
#
_symmetry.space_group_name_H-M   'P 1'
#
loop_
_entity.id
_entity.type
_entity.pdbx_description
1 polymer ?
#
loop_
_entity_poly.entity_id
_entity_poly.type
_entity_poly.pdbx_seq_one_letter_code
_entity_poly.pdbx_strand_id
1 'polypeptide(L)'
;MKRFLPTFLLLLLPLTVNAQDFDFNHAFQDYLYNYNLYRSSHLEYVSAKSEYLTYKTLTAQTKALEATQKMLLARAETLKTYLTALRMKLKETTGVLNYQQNMYYLKLDNEVTWISSHETSLPSAATLDDLVKISQEAEKRYPTMEILAYQTLGTVMTGKEVTLRDKINEQISKTESKINQIKEAGEDTTTLERWLIQAKEKIKRSEEKEKEAQNLLSGIKTTDKNKIQTWNKAQKAFEEENQYLKEAVSYLKEILREIKSE
;
A
#
# COMPACT_ATOMS: atom_id res chain seq x y z
N MET A 1 -15.35 2.94 -73.69
CA MET A 1 -14.88 1.93 -72.71
C MET A 1 -14.68 2.61 -71.37
N LYS A 2 -15.33 2.08 -70.33
CA LYS A 2 -15.34 2.54 -68.94
C LYS A 2 -13.96 2.41 -68.30
N ARG A 3 -13.50 3.41 -67.55
CA ARG A 3 -12.64 3.21 -66.35
C ARG A 3 -13.01 4.24 -65.28
N PHE A 4 -13.76 3.74 -64.29
CA PHE A 4 -14.02 4.39 -63.02
C PHE A 4 -12.72 4.42 -62.20
N LEU A 5 -12.37 5.59 -61.67
CA LEU A 5 -11.34 5.76 -60.65
C LEU A 5 -12.06 5.81 -59.29
N PRO A 6 -11.80 4.92 -58.32
CA PRO A 6 -12.31 5.10 -56.97
C PRO A 6 -11.31 5.93 -56.16
N THR A 7 -11.74 7.14 -55.80
CA THR A 7 -11.09 7.98 -54.79
C THR A 7 -11.28 7.31 -53.43
N PHE A 8 -10.22 6.74 -52.87
CA PHE A 8 -10.24 6.19 -51.51
C PHE A 8 -10.08 7.34 -50.51
N LEU A 9 -11.21 7.88 -50.06
CA LEU A 9 -11.26 8.86 -48.98
C LEU A 9 -10.98 8.13 -47.66
N LEU A 10 -9.73 8.19 -47.18
CA LEU A 10 -9.34 7.68 -45.87
C LEU A 10 -9.97 8.57 -44.80
N LEU A 11 -11.10 8.11 -44.25
CA LEU A 11 -11.72 8.66 -43.05
C LEU A 11 -10.79 8.38 -41.86
N LEU A 12 -9.98 9.38 -41.50
CA LEU A 12 -9.30 9.45 -40.21
C LEU A 12 -10.38 9.67 -39.14
N LEU A 13 -10.94 8.58 -38.62
CA LEU A 13 -11.66 8.61 -37.35
C LEU A 13 -10.62 8.93 -36.25
N PRO A 14 -10.81 9.97 -35.45
CA PRO A 14 -9.99 10.16 -34.27
C PRO A 14 -10.26 8.98 -33.34
N LEU A 15 -9.31 8.05 -33.25
CA LEU A 15 -9.25 7.12 -32.13
C LEU A 15 -9.10 8.00 -30.89
N THR A 16 -10.19 8.19 -30.16
CA THR A 16 -10.14 8.69 -28.80
C THR A 16 -9.35 7.64 -28.01
N VAL A 17 -8.04 7.85 -27.91
CA VAL A 17 -7.21 7.18 -26.92
C VAL A 17 -7.74 7.67 -25.60
N ASN A 18 -8.67 6.93 -25.00
CA ASN A 18 -9.00 7.10 -23.61
C ASN A 18 -7.69 6.84 -22.87
N ALA A 19 -7.06 7.90 -22.36
CA ALA A 19 -5.96 7.77 -21.45
C ALA A 19 -6.45 6.85 -20.32
N GLN A 20 -5.89 5.65 -20.24
CA GLN A 20 -6.23 4.72 -19.19
C GLN A 20 -5.82 5.39 -17.88
N ASP A 21 -6.79 5.67 -17.01
CA ASP A 21 -6.51 6.32 -15.74
C ASP A 21 -5.46 5.50 -14.98
N PHE A 22 -4.34 6.13 -14.65
CA PHE A 22 -3.30 5.50 -13.85
C PHE A 22 -3.84 5.33 -12.42
N ASP A 23 -4.13 4.09 -12.05
CA ASP A 23 -4.72 3.66 -10.78
C ASP A 23 -3.77 2.75 -9.99
N PHE A 24 -4.19 2.30 -8.80
CA PHE A 24 -3.41 1.37 -7.97
C PHE A 24 -3.13 0.04 -8.68
N ASN A 25 -4.09 -0.48 -9.44
CA ASN A 25 -3.92 -1.78 -10.09
C ASN A 25 -2.81 -1.70 -11.14
N HIS A 26 -2.80 -0.65 -11.96
CA HIS A 26 -1.74 -0.41 -12.94
C HIS A 26 -0.39 -0.22 -12.24
N ALA A 27 -0.32 0.67 -11.25
CA ALA A 27 0.92 0.91 -10.50
C ALA A 27 1.45 -0.36 -9.80
N PHE A 28 0.56 -1.23 -9.30
CA PHE A 28 0.94 -2.49 -8.68
C PHE A 28 1.42 -3.52 -9.70
N GLN A 29 0.82 -3.58 -10.89
CA GLN A 29 1.33 -4.43 -11.98
C GLN A 29 2.72 -3.98 -12.45
N ASP A 30 2.94 -2.67 -12.56
CA ASP A 30 4.28 -2.11 -12.87
C ASP A 30 5.30 -2.52 -11.80
N TYR A 31 4.92 -2.47 -10.53
CA TYR A 31 5.76 -2.97 -9.44
C TYR A 31 6.08 -4.46 -9.58
N LEU A 32 5.08 -5.31 -9.82
CA LEU A 32 5.29 -6.75 -9.96
C LEU A 32 6.20 -7.09 -11.15
N TYR A 33 6.01 -6.39 -12.27
CA TYR A 33 6.88 -6.51 -13.44
C TYR A 33 8.33 -6.14 -13.10
N ASN A 34 8.55 -4.97 -12.50
CA ASN A 34 9.90 -4.50 -12.14
C ASN A 34 10.55 -5.37 -11.06
N TYR A 35 9.77 -5.86 -10.10
CA TYR A 35 10.25 -6.81 -9.10
C TYR A 35 10.76 -8.11 -9.74
N ASN A 36 10.08 -8.62 -10.77
CA ASN A 36 10.55 -9.80 -11.50
C ASN A 36 11.82 -9.51 -12.30
N LEU A 37 11.93 -8.33 -12.93
CA LEU A 37 13.18 -7.89 -13.58
C LEU A 37 14.34 -7.79 -12.59
N TYR A 38 14.09 -7.23 -11.41
CA TYR A 38 15.08 -7.19 -10.32
C TYR A 38 15.52 -8.59 -9.91
N ARG A 39 14.58 -9.53 -9.71
CA ARG A 39 14.93 -10.91 -9.36
C ARG A 39 15.80 -11.58 -10.43
N SER A 40 15.45 -11.41 -11.71
CA SER A 40 16.24 -11.96 -12.81
C SER A 40 17.64 -11.36 -12.86
N SER A 41 17.74 -10.03 -12.85
CA SER A 41 19.02 -9.31 -12.89
C SER A 41 19.90 -9.58 -11.65
N HIS A 42 19.28 -9.81 -10.48
CA HIS A 42 20.00 -10.21 -9.28
C HIS A 42 20.65 -11.59 -9.42
N LEU A 43 19.96 -12.57 -10.03
CA LEU A 43 20.53 -13.89 -10.30
C LEU A 43 21.72 -13.80 -11.27
N GLU A 44 21.59 -13.00 -12.32
CA GLU A 44 22.69 -12.72 -13.26
C GLU A 44 23.89 -12.08 -12.56
N TYR A 45 23.66 -11.08 -11.71
CA TYR A 45 24.69 -10.46 -10.87
C TYR A 45 25.40 -11.47 -9.97
N VAL A 46 24.66 -12.34 -9.27
CA VAL A 46 25.24 -13.34 -8.38
C VAL A 46 26.17 -14.28 -9.16
N SER A 47 25.73 -14.74 -10.33
CA SER A 47 26.54 -15.58 -11.21
C SER A 47 27.80 -14.86 -11.70
N ALA A 48 27.66 -13.65 -12.25
CA ALA A 48 28.77 -12.87 -12.78
C ALA A 48 29.79 -12.48 -11.69
N LYS A 49 29.31 -12.14 -10.49
CA LYS A 49 30.16 -11.89 -9.32
C LYS A 49 30.97 -13.12 -8.94
N SER A 50 30.31 -14.28 -8.88
CA SER A 50 31.01 -15.54 -8.57
C SER A 50 32.10 -15.83 -9.59
N GLU A 51 31.81 -15.68 -10.88
CA GLU A 51 32.76 -15.88 -11.96
C GLU A 51 33.97 -14.95 -11.85
N TYR A 52 33.73 -13.66 -11.58
CA TYR A 52 34.81 -12.70 -11.36
C TYR A 52 35.68 -13.05 -10.16
N LEU A 53 35.08 -13.43 -9.03
CA LEU A 53 35.82 -13.82 -7.83
C LEU A 53 36.67 -15.09 -8.03
N THR A 54 36.22 -16.00 -8.89
CA THR A 54 36.94 -17.24 -9.23
C THR A 54 38.08 -16.98 -10.22
N TYR A 55 37.79 -16.36 -11.36
CA TYR A 55 38.73 -16.32 -12.49
C TYR A 55 39.56 -15.04 -12.54
N LYS A 56 39.05 -13.92 -12.01
CA LYS A 56 39.74 -12.61 -11.96
C LYS A 56 40.29 -12.14 -13.32
N THR A 57 39.64 -12.52 -14.42
CA THR A 57 39.99 -12.07 -15.77
C THR A 57 39.28 -10.77 -16.12
N LEU A 58 39.82 -10.03 -17.10
CA LEU A 58 39.18 -8.80 -17.61
C LEU A 58 37.75 -9.07 -18.10
N THR A 59 37.54 -10.16 -18.85
CA THR A 59 36.21 -10.56 -19.32
C THR A 59 35.23 -10.79 -18.17
N ALA A 60 35.65 -11.51 -17.12
CA ALA A 60 34.80 -11.77 -15.96
C ALA A 60 34.51 -10.47 -15.19
N GLN A 61 35.48 -9.55 -15.11
CA GLN A 61 35.30 -8.23 -14.50
C GLN A 61 34.29 -7.37 -15.27
N THR A 62 34.39 -7.31 -16.60
CA THR A 62 33.43 -6.58 -17.46
C THR A 62 32.02 -7.14 -17.29
N LYS A 63 31.88 -8.47 -17.31
CA LYS A 63 30.59 -9.13 -17.09
C LYS A 63 30.00 -8.83 -15.71
N ALA A 64 30.83 -8.83 -14.66
CA ALA A 64 30.42 -8.46 -13.32
C ALA A 64 29.98 -6.99 -13.22
N LEU A 65 30.67 -6.07 -13.91
CA LEU A 65 30.33 -4.65 -13.95
C LEU A 65 28.95 -4.45 -14.58
N GLU A 66 28.73 -4.98 -15.78
CA GLU A 66 27.46 -4.87 -16.51
C GLU A 66 26.29 -5.49 -15.73
N ALA A 67 26.49 -6.70 -15.19
CA ALA A 67 25.44 -7.37 -14.41
C ALA A 67 25.11 -6.62 -13.11
N THR A 68 26.12 -6.04 -12.44
CA THR A 68 25.91 -5.21 -11.25
C THR A 68 25.12 -3.96 -11.59
N GLN A 69 25.50 -3.25 -12.65
CA GLN A 69 24.81 -2.04 -13.09
C GLN A 69 23.33 -2.33 -13.45
N LYS A 70 23.08 -3.39 -14.23
CA LYS A 70 21.72 -3.83 -14.58
C LYS A 70 20.88 -4.15 -13.35
N MET A 71 21.45 -4.86 -12.37
CA MET A 71 20.77 -5.20 -11.12
C MET A 71 20.44 -3.95 -10.29
N LEU A 72 21.37 -3.00 -10.18
CA LEU A 72 21.16 -1.76 -9.42
C LEU A 72 20.08 -0.87 -10.06
N LEU A 73 20.03 -0.78 -11.39
CA LEU A 73 18.96 -0.10 -12.12
C LEU A 73 17.60 -0.77 -11.84
N ALA A 74 17.51 -2.09 -11.99
CA ALA A 74 16.28 -2.82 -11.72
C ALA A 74 15.82 -2.70 -10.26
N ARG A 75 16.76 -2.62 -9.31
CA ARG A 75 16.48 -2.36 -7.89
C ARG A 75 15.87 -0.97 -7.69
N ALA A 76 16.44 0.06 -8.31
CA ALA A 76 15.91 1.43 -8.23
C ALA A 76 14.48 1.50 -8.79
N GLU A 77 14.23 0.92 -9.96
CA GLU A 77 12.91 0.86 -10.59
C GLU A 77 11.88 0.11 -9.75
N THR A 78 12.28 -1.00 -9.12
CA THR A 78 11.42 -1.75 -8.20
C THR A 78 10.98 -0.89 -7.01
N LEU A 79 11.92 -0.15 -6.40
CA LEU A 79 11.60 0.73 -5.28
C LEU A 79 10.70 1.89 -5.70
N LYS A 80 10.99 2.51 -6.85
CA LYS A 80 10.21 3.61 -7.41
C LYS A 80 8.76 3.18 -7.64
N THR A 81 8.55 2.09 -8.38
CA THR A 81 7.21 1.57 -8.69
C THR A 81 6.47 1.10 -7.45
N TYR A 82 7.15 0.53 -6.45
CA TYR A 82 6.53 0.18 -5.17
C TYR A 82 5.99 1.41 -4.42
N LEU A 83 6.80 2.47 -4.29
CA LEU A 83 6.37 3.71 -3.62
C LEU A 83 5.25 4.41 -4.40
N THR A 84 5.29 4.37 -5.74
CA THR A 84 4.20 4.86 -6.58
C THR A 84 2.92 4.06 -6.36
N ALA A 85 2.99 2.72 -6.28
CA ALA A 85 1.83 1.88 -5.97
C ALA A 85 1.24 2.20 -4.59
N LEU A 86 2.08 2.42 -3.57
CA LEU A 86 1.61 2.86 -2.25
C LEU A 86 0.89 4.21 -2.29
N ARG A 87 1.44 5.18 -3.04
CA ARG A 87 0.82 6.48 -3.24
C ARG A 87 -0.55 6.36 -3.91
N MET A 88 -0.66 5.54 -4.95
CA MET A 88 -1.93 5.28 -5.63
C MET A 88 -2.92 4.57 -4.71
N LYS A 89 -2.45 3.63 -3.89
CA LYS A 89 -3.32 2.98 -2.91
C LYS A 89 -3.89 3.96 -1.90
N LEU A 90 -3.04 4.85 -1.40
CA LEU A 90 -3.43 5.90 -0.47
C LEU A 90 -4.42 6.89 -1.09
N LYS A 91 -4.28 7.18 -2.40
CA LYS A 91 -5.22 8.02 -3.16
C LYS A 91 -6.62 7.45 -3.24
N GLU A 92 -6.72 6.15 -3.46
CA GLU A 92 -8.00 5.46 -3.59
C GLU A 92 -8.64 5.11 -2.24
N THR A 93 -7.90 5.27 -1.14
CA THR A 93 -8.41 4.89 0.18
C THR A 93 -9.25 6.01 0.78
N THR A 94 -10.51 5.69 1.09
CA THR A 94 -11.43 6.58 1.82
C THR A 94 -11.15 6.56 3.32
N GLY A 95 -11.68 7.53 4.07
CA GLY A 95 -11.56 7.59 5.53
C GLY A 95 -10.18 8.01 6.04
N VAL A 96 -9.24 8.36 5.15
CA VAL A 96 -7.98 9.01 5.52
C VAL A 96 -8.19 10.53 5.57
N LEU A 97 -7.69 11.18 6.62
CA LEU A 97 -7.77 12.63 6.75
C LEU A 97 -6.90 13.32 5.69
N ASN A 98 -7.43 14.34 5.02
CA ASN A 98 -6.74 15.04 3.91
C ASN A 98 -5.31 15.49 4.25
N TYR A 99 -5.07 15.98 5.47
CA TYR A 99 -3.72 16.41 5.88
C TYR A 99 -2.75 15.23 6.02
N GLN A 100 -3.21 14.08 6.53
CA GLN A 100 -2.39 12.86 6.63
C GLN A 100 -2.07 12.35 5.23
N GLN A 101 -3.06 12.33 4.34
CA GLN A 101 -2.90 11.92 2.95
C GLN A 101 -1.83 12.78 2.24
N ASN A 102 -1.95 14.11 2.32
CA ASN A 102 -0.99 15.04 1.74
C ASN A 102 0.41 14.89 2.33
N MET A 103 0.53 14.68 3.65
CA MET A 103 1.82 14.45 4.29
C MET A 103 2.54 13.22 3.71
N TYR A 104 1.84 12.10 3.56
CA TYR A 104 2.45 10.88 3.02
C TYR A 104 2.73 11.00 1.52
N TYR A 105 1.90 11.69 0.74
CA TYR A 105 2.21 12.00 -0.67
C TYR A 105 3.54 12.73 -0.81
N LEU A 106 3.74 13.81 -0.06
CA LEU A 106 4.98 14.57 -0.11
C LEU A 106 6.19 13.71 0.25
N LYS A 107 6.07 12.86 1.28
CA LYS A 107 7.16 11.94 1.67
C LYS A 107 7.46 10.90 0.59
N LEU A 108 6.43 10.29 -0.01
CA LEU A 108 6.59 9.29 -1.07
C LEU A 108 7.19 9.91 -2.33
N ASP A 109 6.68 11.07 -2.76
CA ASP A 109 7.14 11.79 -3.94
C ASP A 109 8.60 12.25 -3.77
N ASN A 110 9.00 12.66 -2.55
CA ASN A 110 10.39 12.97 -2.23
C ASN A 110 11.33 11.77 -2.38
N GLU A 111 10.92 10.59 -1.89
CA GLU A 111 11.74 9.38 -2.03
C GLU A 111 11.81 8.89 -3.49
N VAL A 112 10.70 8.95 -4.23
CA VAL A 112 10.69 8.65 -5.68
C VAL A 112 11.62 9.60 -6.45
N THR A 113 11.58 10.90 -6.13
CA THR A 113 12.47 11.90 -6.73
C THR A 113 13.92 11.62 -6.41
N TRP A 114 14.22 11.28 -5.15
CA TRP A 114 15.58 10.92 -4.76
C TRP A 114 16.07 9.67 -5.50
N ILE A 115 15.26 8.60 -5.58
CA ILE A 115 15.61 7.37 -6.31
C ILE A 115 15.92 7.71 -7.78
N SER A 116 15.06 8.48 -8.42
CA SER A 116 15.23 8.89 -9.82
C SER A 116 16.51 9.68 -10.02
N SER A 117 16.85 10.59 -9.09
CA SER A 117 18.11 11.34 -9.15
C SER A 117 19.33 10.43 -8.94
N HIS A 118 19.26 9.52 -7.98
CA HIS A 118 20.35 8.60 -7.64
C HIS A 118 20.63 7.62 -8.79
N GLU A 119 19.57 7.15 -9.46
CA GLU A 119 19.64 6.26 -10.62
C GLU A 119 20.48 6.85 -11.77
N THR A 120 20.43 8.17 -11.98
CA THR A 120 21.23 8.84 -13.03
C THR A 120 22.73 8.77 -12.83
N SER A 121 23.20 8.39 -11.62
CA SER A 121 24.61 8.15 -11.33
C SER A 121 25.10 6.75 -11.75
N LEU A 122 24.19 5.81 -12.03
CA LEU A 122 24.57 4.43 -12.39
C LEU A 122 25.24 4.32 -13.77
N PRO A 123 24.80 5.03 -14.82
CA PRO A 123 25.46 4.99 -16.13
C PRO A 123 26.89 5.55 -16.16
N SER A 124 27.26 6.42 -15.22
CA SER A 124 28.59 7.05 -15.16
C SER A 124 29.61 6.23 -14.37
N ALA A 125 29.20 5.12 -13.74
CA ALA A 125 30.10 4.24 -13.00
C ALA A 125 31.04 3.48 -13.95
N ALA A 126 32.35 3.72 -13.84
CA ALA A 126 33.35 3.07 -14.69
C ALA A 126 33.94 1.80 -14.06
N THR A 127 33.77 1.63 -12.75
CA THR A 127 34.38 0.52 -12.00
C THR A 127 33.38 -0.16 -11.06
N LEU A 128 33.72 -1.38 -10.63
CA LEU A 128 32.96 -2.10 -9.60
C LEU A 128 32.92 -1.33 -8.28
N ASP A 129 34.01 -0.63 -7.93
CA ASP A 129 34.08 0.18 -6.72
C ASP A 129 33.13 1.39 -6.77
N ASP A 130 32.95 1.99 -7.94
CA ASP A 130 31.97 3.06 -8.13
C ASP A 130 30.54 2.54 -7.90
N LEU A 131 30.20 1.39 -8.48
CA LEU A 131 28.90 0.75 -8.27
C LEU A 131 28.66 0.34 -6.82
N VAL A 132 29.71 -0.09 -6.10
CA VAL A 132 29.62 -0.39 -4.67
C VAL A 132 29.30 0.87 -3.86
N LYS A 133 29.99 1.98 -4.12
CA LYS A 133 29.74 3.26 -3.44
C LYS A 133 28.32 3.76 -3.69
N ILE A 134 27.88 3.75 -4.95
CA ILE A 134 26.51 4.11 -5.34
C ILE A 134 25.50 3.21 -4.61
N SER A 135 25.71 1.89 -4.61
CA SER A 135 24.81 0.97 -3.92
C SER A 135 24.74 1.22 -2.40
N GLN A 136 25.86 1.57 -1.76
CA GLN A 136 25.89 1.85 -0.32
C GLN A 136 25.10 3.11 0.05
N GLU A 137 25.00 4.10 -0.83
CA GLU A 137 24.15 5.28 -0.59
C GLU A 137 22.66 4.89 -0.54
N ALA A 138 22.21 4.07 -1.50
CA ALA A 138 20.86 3.51 -1.48
C ALA A 138 20.60 2.63 -0.27
N GLU A 139 21.57 1.80 0.13
CA GLU A 139 21.46 0.94 1.31
C GLU A 139 21.28 1.74 2.60
N LYS A 140 22.02 2.86 2.75
CA LYS A 140 21.87 3.76 3.91
C LYS A 140 20.50 4.42 3.97
N ARG A 141 19.87 4.66 2.82
CA ARG A 141 18.56 5.33 2.72
C ARG A 141 17.38 4.37 2.81
N TYR A 142 17.57 3.11 2.42
CA TYR A 142 16.53 2.09 2.41
C TYR A 142 15.72 1.98 3.72
N PRO A 143 16.31 2.03 4.93
CA PRO A 143 15.54 1.99 6.18
C PRO A 143 14.50 3.11 6.30
N THR A 144 14.77 4.29 5.74
CA THR A 144 13.80 5.41 5.73
C THR A 144 12.63 5.10 4.81
N MET A 145 12.90 4.54 3.62
CA MET A 145 11.86 4.14 2.66
C MET A 145 10.99 3.01 3.22
N GLU A 146 11.60 2.03 3.88
CA GLU A 146 10.90 0.91 4.51
C GLU A 146 9.93 1.40 5.60
N ILE A 147 10.37 2.31 6.47
CA ILE A 147 9.51 2.89 7.51
C ILE A 147 8.36 3.66 6.88
N LEU A 148 8.64 4.46 5.85
CA LEU A 148 7.60 5.20 5.12
C LEU A 148 6.56 4.25 4.50
N ALA A 149 7.01 3.11 3.97
CA ALA A 149 6.10 2.11 3.42
C ALA A 149 5.17 1.53 4.50
N TYR A 150 5.69 1.13 5.66
CA TYR A 150 4.87 0.62 6.75
C TYR A 150 3.88 1.66 7.28
N GLN A 151 4.32 2.91 7.45
CA GLN A 151 3.44 4.00 7.90
C GLN A 151 2.34 4.31 6.89
N THR A 152 2.66 4.28 5.59
CA THR A 152 1.67 4.48 4.52
C THR A 152 0.66 3.35 4.49
N LEU A 153 1.11 2.09 4.59
CA LEU A 153 0.22 0.93 4.64
C LEU A 153 -0.69 0.96 5.87
N GLY A 154 -0.16 1.31 7.04
CA GLY A 154 -0.98 1.48 8.25
C GLY A 154 -2.03 2.57 8.09
N THR A 155 -1.69 3.69 7.45
CA THR A 155 -2.65 4.77 7.15
C THR A 155 -3.76 4.30 6.21
N VAL A 156 -3.41 3.49 5.20
CA VAL A 156 -4.39 2.85 4.31
C VAL A 156 -5.31 1.90 5.07
N MET A 157 -4.78 1.12 6.02
CA MET A 157 -5.58 0.22 6.86
C MET A 157 -6.54 1.02 7.74
N THR A 158 -6.05 2.04 8.46
CA THR A 158 -6.88 2.95 9.27
C THR A 158 -8.02 3.55 8.46
N GLY A 159 -7.77 4.12 7.27
CA GLY A 159 -8.83 4.78 6.50
C GLY A 159 -10.00 3.85 6.15
N LYS A 160 -9.69 2.58 5.80
CA LYS A 160 -10.72 1.57 5.54
C LYS A 160 -11.54 1.25 6.77
N GLU A 161 -10.89 1.05 7.92
CA GLU A 161 -11.58 0.71 9.16
C GLU A 161 -12.41 1.88 9.71
N VAL A 162 -11.91 3.13 9.59
CA VAL A 162 -12.69 4.34 9.89
C VAL A 162 -13.97 4.40 9.05
N THR A 163 -13.85 4.18 7.73
CA THR A 163 -15.02 4.18 6.83
C THR A 163 -16.04 3.10 7.24
N LEU A 164 -15.57 1.93 7.67
CA LEU A 164 -16.45 0.86 8.15
C LEU A 164 -17.10 1.21 9.48
N ARG A 165 -16.32 1.76 10.43
CA ARG A 165 -16.77 2.18 11.75
C ARG A 165 -17.83 3.27 11.67
N ASP A 166 -17.66 4.27 10.79
CA ASP A 166 -18.64 5.34 10.57
C ASP A 166 -19.99 4.77 10.15
N LYS A 167 -19.99 3.80 9.22
CA LYS A 167 -21.20 3.09 8.80
C LYS A 167 -21.84 2.31 9.94
N ILE A 168 -21.03 1.64 10.78
CA ILE A 168 -21.56 0.89 11.93
C ILE A 168 -22.15 1.86 12.97
N ASN A 169 -21.49 2.98 13.25
CA ASN A 169 -21.98 4.01 14.16
C ASN A 169 -23.30 4.62 13.67
N GLU A 170 -23.46 4.87 12.37
CA GLU A 170 -24.73 5.29 11.79
C GLU A 170 -25.84 4.26 12.07
N GLN A 171 -25.55 2.97 11.90
CA GLN A 171 -26.51 1.90 12.21
C GLN A 171 -26.81 1.78 13.71
N ILE A 172 -25.81 1.98 14.57
CA ILE A 172 -26.00 2.05 16.03
C ILE A 172 -26.99 3.17 16.37
N SER A 173 -26.80 4.38 15.83
CA SER A 173 -27.71 5.51 16.09
C SER A 173 -29.14 5.25 15.62
N LYS A 174 -29.32 4.63 14.45
CA LYS A 174 -30.65 4.23 13.95
C LYS A 174 -31.29 3.18 14.85
N THR A 175 -30.50 2.18 15.27
CA THR A 175 -30.96 1.10 16.14
C THR A 175 -31.37 1.62 17.51
N GLU A 176 -30.58 2.53 18.09
CA GLU A 176 -30.88 3.20 19.35
C GLU A 176 -32.19 3.99 19.28
N SER A 177 -32.39 4.75 18.20
CA SER A 177 -33.66 5.46 17.98
C SER A 177 -34.85 4.51 17.88
N LYS A 178 -34.71 3.36 17.21
CA LYS A 178 -35.79 2.38 17.10
C LYS A 178 -36.09 1.67 18.43
N ILE A 179 -35.06 1.32 19.20
CA ILE A 179 -35.22 0.77 20.54
C ILE A 179 -36.00 1.75 21.43
N ASN A 180 -35.66 3.03 21.40
CA ASN A 180 -36.38 4.04 22.18
C ASN A 180 -37.86 4.14 21.79
N GLN A 181 -38.20 4.03 20.50
CA GLN A 181 -39.60 4.00 20.06
C GLN A 181 -40.37 2.78 20.60
N ILE A 182 -39.75 1.60 20.61
CA ILE A 182 -40.34 0.37 21.15
C ILE A 182 -40.58 0.51 22.66
N LYS A 183 -39.60 1.07 23.36
CA LYS A 183 -39.69 1.38 24.79
C LYS A 183 -40.82 2.36 25.11
N GLU A 184 -40.97 3.41 24.31
CA GLU A 184 -42.04 4.40 24.44
C GLU A 184 -43.43 3.79 24.15
N ALA A 185 -43.50 2.75 23.32
CA ALA A 185 -44.72 1.96 23.11
C ALA A 185 -45.06 1.03 24.29
N GLY A 186 -44.19 0.94 25.31
CA GLY A 186 -44.39 0.15 26.52
C GLY A 186 -43.92 -1.31 26.43
N GLU A 187 -43.18 -1.66 25.38
CA GLU A 187 -42.60 -2.99 25.19
C GLU A 187 -41.26 -3.16 25.93
N ASP A 188 -40.89 -4.39 26.28
CA ASP A 188 -39.65 -4.69 27.01
C ASP A 188 -38.42 -4.67 26.08
N THR A 189 -37.58 -3.65 26.22
CA THR A 189 -36.37 -3.47 25.41
C THR A 189 -35.09 -3.99 26.06
N THR A 190 -35.17 -4.66 27.22
CA THR A 190 -33.99 -5.01 28.04
C THR A 190 -32.93 -5.79 27.25
N THR A 191 -33.34 -6.78 26.46
CA THR A 191 -32.43 -7.59 25.63
C THR A 191 -31.81 -6.77 24.50
N LEU A 192 -32.58 -5.91 23.85
CA LEU A 192 -32.12 -5.04 22.76
C LEU A 192 -31.08 -4.03 23.26
N GLU A 193 -31.37 -3.38 24.39
CA GLU A 193 -30.47 -2.42 25.04
C GLU A 193 -29.14 -3.09 25.43
N ARG A 194 -29.19 -4.31 25.98
CA ARG A 194 -27.98 -5.09 26.30
C ARG A 194 -27.14 -5.37 25.07
N TRP A 195 -27.73 -5.83 23.96
CA TRP A 195 -26.97 -6.07 22.73
C TRP A 195 -26.42 -4.77 22.13
N LEU A 196 -27.15 -3.65 22.23
CA LEU A 196 -26.67 -2.34 21.79
C LEU A 196 -25.43 -1.90 22.57
N ILE A 197 -25.43 -2.10 23.90
CA ILE A 197 -24.26 -1.86 24.75
C ILE A 197 -23.07 -2.71 24.29
N GLN A 198 -23.28 -4.00 24.03
CA GLN A 198 -22.22 -4.88 23.54
C GLN A 198 -21.67 -4.42 22.18
N ALA A 199 -22.53 -3.99 21.24
CA ALA A 199 -22.08 -3.43 19.98
C ALA A 199 -21.20 -2.18 20.17
N LYS A 200 -21.63 -1.24 21.02
CA LYS A 200 -20.87 -0.02 21.35
C LYS A 200 -19.53 -0.33 22.02
N GLU A 201 -19.48 -1.32 22.91
CA GLU A 201 -18.22 -1.77 23.54
C GLU A 201 -17.24 -2.31 22.49
N LYS A 202 -17.73 -3.11 21.52
CA LYS A 202 -16.88 -3.64 20.45
C LYS A 202 -16.34 -2.54 19.54
N ILE A 203 -17.12 -1.49 19.25
CA ILE A 203 -16.59 -0.30 18.56
C ILE A 203 -15.43 0.30 19.34
N LYS A 204 -15.60 0.57 20.65
CA LYS A 204 -14.53 1.12 21.48
C LYS A 204 -13.26 0.26 21.47
N ARG A 205 -13.40 -1.07 21.55
CA ARG A 205 -12.25 -2.00 21.46
C ARG A 205 -11.55 -1.95 20.10
N SER A 206 -12.30 -1.76 19.02
CA SER A 206 -11.73 -1.51 17.69
C SER A 206 -10.87 -0.25 17.69
N GLU A 207 -11.34 0.87 18.25
CA GLU A 207 -10.55 2.12 18.28
C GLU A 207 -9.29 2.01 19.14
N GLU A 208 -9.36 1.29 20.27
CA GLU A 208 -8.20 0.98 21.11
C GLU A 208 -7.12 0.24 20.31
N LYS A 209 -7.52 -0.70 19.45
CA LYS A 209 -6.62 -1.49 18.60
C LYS A 209 -6.06 -0.70 17.42
N GLU A 210 -6.86 0.16 16.80
CA GLU A 210 -6.36 1.09 15.79
C GLU A 210 -5.24 1.96 16.36
N LYS A 211 -5.47 2.53 17.56
CA LYS A 211 -4.49 3.39 18.24
C LYS A 211 -3.23 2.61 18.63
N GLU A 212 -3.36 1.38 19.08
CA GLU A 212 -2.23 0.47 19.33
C GLU A 212 -1.38 0.30 18.06
N ALA A 213 -2.02 -0.02 16.93
CA ALA A 213 -1.34 -0.20 15.65
C ALA A 213 -0.63 1.08 15.19
N GLN A 214 -1.29 2.24 15.26
CA GLN A 214 -0.71 3.53 14.88
C GLN A 214 0.49 3.91 15.76
N ASN A 215 0.41 3.66 17.06
CA ASN A 215 1.53 3.90 17.99
C ASN A 215 2.73 3.01 17.68
N LEU A 216 2.50 1.74 17.33
CA LEU A 216 3.57 0.83 16.91
C LEU A 216 4.28 1.35 15.65
N LEU A 217 3.53 1.80 14.65
CA LEU A 217 4.08 2.25 13.35
C LEU A 217 4.77 3.62 13.43
N SER A 218 4.21 4.56 14.19
CA SER A 218 4.84 5.86 14.43
C SER A 218 6.11 5.76 15.28
N GLY A 219 6.21 4.72 16.11
CA GLY A 219 7.37 4.46 16.96
C GLY A 219 8.58 3.84 16.26
N ILE A 220 8.46 3.39 15.00
CA ILE A 220 9.56 2.73 14.28
C ILE A 220 10.67 3.74 13.94
N LYS A 221 11.91 3.41 14.31
CA LYS A 221 13.11 4.19 14.02
C LYS A 221 14.00 3.49 13.00
N THR A 222 14.81 4.26 12.27
CA THR A 222 15.78 3.73 11.29
C THR A 222 16.78 2.75 11.93
N THR A 223 17.12 2.98 13.20
CA THR A 223 18.03 2.15 14.01
C THR A 223 17.43 0.84 14.51
N ASP A 224 16.12 0.63 14.37
CA ASP A 224 15.46 -0.56 14.91
C ASP A 224 15.86 -1.80 14.10
N LYS A 225 16.31 -2.85 14.81
CA LYS A 225 16.74 -4.11 14.19
C LYS A 225 15.56 -4.97 13.72
N ASN A 226 14.39 -4.84 14.35
CA ASN A 226 13.25 -5.74 14.14
C ASN A 226 12.01 -5.01 13.60
N LYS A 227 12.18 -4.13 12.60
CA LYS A 227 11.08 -3.34 11.99
C LYS A 227 9.94 -4.24 11.50
N ILE A 228 10.28 -5.36 10.86
CA ILE A 228 9.33 -6.38 10.39
C ILE A 228 8.48 -6.95 11.53
N GLN A 229 9.05 -7.14 12.72
CA GLN A 229 8.31 -7.65 13.87
C GLN A 229 7.33 -6.60 14.39
N THR A 230 7.72 -5.32 14.42
CA THR A 230 6.83 -4.21 14.79
C THR A 230 5.69 -4.09 13.78
N TRP A 231 5.99 -4.19 12.49
CA TRP A 231 4.99 -4.24 11.42
C TRP A 231 3.99 -5.39 11.63
N ASN A 232 4.48 -6.61 11.85
CA ASN A 232 3.60 -7.77 12.07
C ASN A 232 2.70 -7.60 13.31
N LYS A 233 3.21 -6.97 14.38
CA LYS A 233 2.39 -6.65 15.56
C LYS A 233 1.31 -5.62 15.23
N ALA A 234 1.64 -4.59 14.46
CA ALA A 234 0.66 -3.60 14.02
C ALA A 234 -0.42 -4.23 13.13
N GLN A 235 -0.03 -5.12 12.20
CA GLN A 235 -1.00 -5.88 11.38
C GLN A 235 -1.94 -6.70 12.24
N LYS A 236 -1.41 -7.42 13.25
CA LYS A 236 -2.24 -8.19 14.17
C LYS A 236 -3.23 -7.29 14.93
N ALA A 237 -2.80 -6.10 15.36
CA ALA A 237 -3.69 -5.15 15.99
C ALA A 237 -4.81 -4.68 15.03
N PHE A 238 -4.52 -4.42 13.76
CA PHE A 238 -5.53 -4.15 12.73
C PHE A 238 -6.48 -5.34 12.47
N GLU A 239 -5.98 -6.57 12.54
CA GLU A 239 -6.83 -7.78 12.44
C GLU A 239 -7.80 -7.89 13.62
N GLU A 240 -7.31 -7.63 14.84
CA GLU A 240 -8.12 -7.59 16.06
C GLU A 240 -9.14 -6.45 16.01
N GLU A 241 -8.75 -5.27 15.49
CA GLU A 241 -9.65 -4.15 15.24
C GLU A 241 -10.85 -4.56 14.37
N ASN A 242 -10.58 -5.09 13.17
CA ASN A 242 -11.61 -5.53 12.23
C ASN A 242 -12.49 -6.65 12.82
N GLN A 243 -11.89 -7.55 13.62
CA GLN A 243 -12.65 -8.59 14.32
C GLN A 243 -13.67 -7.98 15.29
N TYR A 244 -13.30 -6.95 16.05
CA TYR A 244 -14.26 -6.25 16.91
C TYR A 244 -15.36 -5.54 16.12
N LEU A 245 -15.06 -4.94 14.97
CA LEU A 245 -16.09 -4.36 14.10
C LEU A 245 -17.09 -5.41 13.59
N LYS A 246 -16.61 -6.61 13.22
CA LYS A 246 -17.49 -7.74 12.83
C LYS A 246 -18.39 -8.19 13.98
N GLU A 247 -17.86 -8.25 15.20
CA GLU A 247 -18.63 -8.58 16.39
C GLU A 247 -19.69 -7.51 16.69
N ALA A 248 -19.36 -6.22 16.54
CA ALA A 248 -20.34 -5.14 16.67
C ALA A 248 -21.51 -5.31 15.69
N VAL A 249 -21.20 -5.62 14.42
CA VAL A 249 -22.22 -5.92 13.39
C VAL A 249 -23.04 -7.14 13.75
N SER A 250 -22.44 -8.17 14.37
CA SER A 250 -23.17 -9.36 14.81
C SER A 250 -24.25 -9.00 15.83
N TYR A 251 -23.92 -8.19 16.84
CA TYR A 251 -24.91 -7.74 17.83
C TYR A 251 -26.03 -6.90 17.20
N LEU A 252 -25.70 -6.01 16.25
CA LEU A 252 -26.71 -5.26 15.51
C LEU A 252 -27.66 -6.17 14.72
N LYS A 253 -27.15 -7.26 14.15
CA LYS A 253 -27.99 -8.26 13.46
C LYS A 253 -28.93 -8.99 14.40
N GLU A 254 -28.50 -9.30 15.64
CA GLU A 254 -29.37 -9.89 16.66
C GLU A 254 -30.53 -8.94 17.00
N ILE A 255 -30.22 -7.65 17.23
CA ILE A 255 -31.25 -6.63 17.51
C ILE A 255 -32.27 -6.54 16.37
N LEU A 256 -31.80 -6.47 15.12
CA LEU A 256 -32.68 -6.40 13.95
C LEU A 256 -33.53 -7.66 13.75
N ARG A 257 -33.06 -8.82 14.23
CA ARG A 257 -33.83 -10.07 14.15
C ARG A 257 -34.97 -10.04 15.15
N GLU A 258 -34.67 -9.65 16.39
CA GLU A 258 -35.65 -9.58 17.47
C GLU A 258 -36.77 -8.57 17.14
N ILE A 259 -36.39 -7.38 16.65
CA ILE A 259 -37.36 -6.35 16.21
C ILE A 259 -38.26 -6.82 15.07
N LYS A 260 -37.84 -7.81 14.27
CA LYS A 260 -38.63 -8.34 13.15
C LYS A 260 -39.50 -9.54 13.52
N SER A 261 -39.22 -10.18 14.66
CA SER A 261 -40.00 -11.32 15.15
C SER A 261 -41.21 -10.91 15.98
N GLU A 262 -41.27 -9.64 16.40
CA GLU A 262 -42.43 -8.95 16.98
C GLU A 262 -43.33 -8.36 15.88
#